data_AF-A0A2G6H8W8-F1
#
_entry.id   AF-A0A2G6H8W8-F1
#
_cell.length_a   1.000
_cell.length_b   1.000
_cell.length_c   1.000
_cell.angle_alpha   90.00
_cell.angle_beta   90.00
_cell.angle_gamma   90.00
#
_symmetry.space_group_name_H-M   'P 1'
#
loop_
_entity.id
_entity.type
_entity.pdbx_description
1 polymer ?
#
loop_
_entity_poly.entity_id
_entity_poly.type
_entity_poly.pdbx_seq_one_letter_code
_entity_poly.pdbx_strand_id
1 'polypeptide(L)'
;MKKLQLLFFALFCAVLSFGQLPQGMNLQMIVRNHAGALIPEKQVGLRFTLVKDSIGGTPIYQETQQQTTNLFGLVNVVLGQGTEVFGDFASIQWQNHNLYLKQELDLQEGDGYLDMGTTPLLSVSYAMVAGGLKLQSPNGTEFHWEVSDEGEPIIKPHTPPEASFMSTPLEGEPPLTVTFTDQSSHYPSTWQWDFGDGATSTEQHPVHEYTAVGDYTVTLTAGNPYGTDTETKEAHIHVALEVSFVATPLVGEPPLTVTFTDQSSSAPTSWQWDFGDGTTSTEQHPVHEYTAVGDYTVTLTVGNVYGTGTETKEAYIHVENYGEPCPGMPTMTDIDGNSYKTVLIDDQCWMKENLNVTHYPNGDAIPHITDDAAWGVLGNNNSDDAYCYYENNSSSEYGALYTYAAAIGDDWERDNAEGQGICPDGWHLPTDEEWSVLENYLGESAGGKMKEVGMAHWRAPNWGATNESGFTALPGGYRYYRGSFRNATSYGRWWSATEPGSTNAWYRHLDYGNANVSRYNNRKSYGFSVRCVQDN
;
A
#
# COMPACT_ATOMS: atom_id res chain seq x y z
N MET A 1 28.68 -53.47 -100.43
CA MET A 1 28.51 -54.84 -100.97
C MET A 1 27.84 -55.67 -99.89
N LYS A 2 26.69 -56.33 -100.00
CA LYS A 2 25.70 -56.60 -101.06
C LYS A 2 24.34 -56.76 -100.34
N LYS A 3 23.28 -56.18 -100.93
CA LYS A 3 21.90 -56.70 -101.14
C LYS A 3 21.21 -57.40 -99.95
N LEU A 4 19.94 -57.12 -99.62
CA LEU A 4 18.77 -57.15 -100.50
C LEU A 4 17.52 -56.62 -99.76
N GLN A 5 16.63 -55.99 -100.53
CA GLN A 5 15.29 -55.42 -100.24
C GLN A 5 14.33 -56.45 -99.57
N LEU A 6 13.30 -56.10 -98.78
CA LEU A 6 12.04 -55.45 -99.19
C LEU A 6 11.15 -55.08 -97.98
N LEU A 7 10.56 -53.87 -98.08
CA LEU A 7 9.21 -53.38 -97.71
C LEU A 7 8.63 -53.31 -96.28
N PHE A 8 8.27 -52.05 -95.94
CA PHE A 8 7.28 -51.51 -95.00
C PHE A 8 5.87 -52.14 -95.10
N PHE A 9 5.21 -52.41 -93.96
CA PHE A 9 4.07 -51.61 -93.43
C PHE A 9 3.64 -52.11 -92.03
N ALA A 10 3.04 -51.19 -91.26
CA ALA A 10 2.81 -51.23 -89.81
C ALA A 10 1.92 -52.36 -89.24
N LEU A 11 2.20 -52.77 -88.00
CA LEU A 11 1.15 -53.08 -87.03
C LEU A 11 1.57 -52.65 -85.61
N PHE A 12 0.81 -51.69 -85.10
CA PHE A 12 0.84 -51.15 -83.75
C PHE A 12 0.37 -52.24 -82.77
N CYS A 13 1.28 -52.87 -82.02
CA CYS A 13 0.91 -53.68 -80.85
C CYS A 13 0.95 -52.77 -79.62
N ALA A 14 -0.18 -52.13 -79.31
CA ALA A 14 -0.42 -51.54 -78.01
C ALA A 14 -0.59 -52.70 -77.00
N VAL A 15 0.41 -52.90 -76.15
CA VAL A 15 0.27 -53.71 -74.95
C VAL A 15 -0.57 -52.91 -73.96
N LEU A 16 -1.88 -53.14 -73.95
CA LEU A 16 -2.74 -52.75 -72.83
C LEU A 16 -2.47 -53.74 -71.70
N SER A 17 -1.64 -53.33 -70.75
CA SER A 17 -1.56 -53.96 -69.43
C SER A 17 -2.89 -53.69 -68.72
N PHE A 18 -3.81 -54.65 -68.73
CA PHE A 18 -4.92 -54.64 -67.78
C PHE A 18 -4.32 -54.79 -66.39
N GLY A 19 -4.38 -53.73 -65.57
CA GLY A 19 -4.05 -53.82 -64.16
C GLY A 19 -4.94 -54.87 -63.50
N GLN A 20 -4.36 -55.80 -62.76
CA GLN A 20 -5.09 -56.83 -62.04
C GLN A 20 -6.04 -56.16 -61.03
N LEU A 21 -7.33 -56.49 -61.09
CA LEU A 21 -8.33 -55.98 -60.14
C LEU A 21 -7.97 -56.45 -58.71
N PRO A 22 -8.14 -55.61 -57.68
CA PRO A 22 -7.83 -56.00 -56.30
C PRO A 22 -8.67 -57.21 -55.89
N GLN A 23 -8.01 -58.30 -55.46
CA GLN A 23 -8.69 -59.47 -54.86
C GLN A 23 -8.83 -59.35 -53.34
N GLY A 24 -8.29 -58.27 -52.78
CA GLY A 24 -8.49 -57.84 -51.41
C GLY A 24 -7.68 -56.58 -51.11
N MET A 25 -8.00 -55.89 -50.02
CA MET A 25 -7.26 -54.71 -49.56
C MET A 25 -6.85 -54.86 -48.11
N ASN A 26 -5.54 -54.82 -47.85
CA ASN A 26 -5.02 -54.87 -46.49
C ASN A 26 -5.30 -53.55 -45.76
N LEU A 27 -5.84 -53.65 -44.55
CA LEU A 27 -6.01 -52.54 -43.63
C LEU A 27 -5.43 -52.91 -42.27
N GLN A 28 -4.91 -51.89 -41.60
CA GLN A 28 -4.45 -51.95 -40.23
C GLN A 28 -5.25 -50.95 -39.40
N MET A 29 -5.78 -51.39 -38.27
CA MET A 29 -6.60 -50.57 -37.39
C MET A 29 -6.15 -50.76 -35.95
N ILE A 30 -6.10 -49.67 -35.18
CA ILE A 30 -5.84 -49.74 -33.73
C ILE A 30 -7.16 -49.50 -33.02
N VAL A 31 -7.60 -50.50 -32.25
CA VAL A 31 -8.81 -50.44 -31.46
C VAL A 31 -8.48 -49.84 -30.09
N ARG A 32 -9.21 -48.77 -29.75
CA ARG A 32 -9.08 -48.05 -28.48
C ARG A 32 -10.44 -47.97 -27.81
N ASN A 33 -10.44 -47.90 -26.48
CA ASN A 33 -11.64 -47.57 -25.72
C ASN A 33 -11.89 -46.05 -25.75
N HIS A 34 -12.98 -45.60 -25.12
CA HIS A 34 -13.39 -44.20 -25.06
C HIS A 34 -12.38 -43.25 -24.37
N ALA A 35 -11.47 -43.79 -23.55
CA ALA A 35 -10.38 -43.04 -22.92
C ALA A 35 -9.10 -42.99 -23.79
N GLY A 36 -9.15 -43.49 -25.03
CA GLY A 36 -8.00 -43.57 -25.92
C GLY A 36 -7.00 -44.68 -25.57
N ALA A 37 -7.27 -45.48 -24.53
CA ALA A 37 -6.44 -46.61 -24.15
C ALA A 37 -6.62 -47.76 -25.15
N LEU A 38 -5.53 -48.46 -25.45
CA LEU A 38 -5.55 -49.63 -26.34
C LEU A 38 -6.45 -50.71 -25.75
N ILE A 39 -7.19 -51.43 -26.60
CA ILE A 39 -7.92 -52.64 -26.20
C ILE A 39 -7.09 -53.85 -26.61
N PRO A 40 -6.20 -54.38 -25.75
CA PRO A 40 -5.38 -55.53 -26.08
C PRO A 40 -6.17 -56.84 -25.97
N GLU A 41 -5.83 -57.82 -26.80
CA GLU A 41 -6.22 -59.24 -26.64
C GLU A 41 -7.72 -59.50 -26.54
N LYS A 42 -8.56 -58.66 -27.17
CA LYS A 42 -10.02 -58.77 -27.16
C LYS A 42 -10.57 -59.15 -28.53
N GLN A 43 -11.58 -60.01 -28.54
CA GLN A 43 -12.32 -60.32 -29.76
C GLN A 43 -13.24 -59.16 -30.13
N VAL A 44 -13.22 -58.76 -31.39
CA VAL A 44 -14.00 -57.65 -31.95
C VAL A 44 -14.64 -58.05 -33.27
N GLY A 45 -15.89 -57.66 -33.45
CA GLY A 45 -16.59 -57.67 -34.73
C GLY A 45 -16.30 -56.40 -35.51
N LEU A 46 -16.02 -56.54 -36.79
CA LEU A 46 -15.79 -55.43 -37.71
C LEU A 46 -16.76 -55.55 -38.86
N ARG A 47 -17.41 -54.44 -39.23
CA ARG A 47 -18.26 -54.36 -40.42
C ARG A 47 -17.76 -53.25 -41.31
N PHE A 48 -17.57 -53.60 -42.58
CA PHE A 48 -17.04 -52.70 -43.59
C PHE A 48 -18.05 -52.55 -44.70
N THR A 49 -18.38 -51.31 -45.03
CA THR A 49 -19.32 -51.00 -46.11
C THR A 49 -18.66 -50.07 -47.10
N LEU A 50 -18.59 -50.47 -48.37
CA LEU A 50 -18.17 -49.59 -49.46
C LEU A 50 -19.36 -48.81 -49.97
N VAL A 51 -19.21 -47.51 -50.01
CA VAL A 51 -20.23 -46.54 -50.40
C VAL A 51 -19.74 -45.77 -51.62
N LYS A 52 -20.66 -45.54 -52.56
CA LYS A 52 -20.35 -44.99 -53.88
C LYS A 52 -20.61 -43.48 -53.95
N ASP A 53 -19.69 -42.77 -54.59
CA ASP A 53 -19.75 -41.35 -55.02
C ASP A 53 -19.76 -40.29 -53.89
N SER A 54 -20.25 -40.60 -52.67
CA SER A 54 -20.18 -39.70 -51.50
C SER A 54 -20.23 -40.46 -50.16
N ILE A 55 -19.91 -39.79 -49.05
CA ILE A 55 -19.96 -40.35 -47.68
C ILE A 55 -21.33 -40.94 -47.31
N GLY A 56 -22.43 -40.32 -47.78
CA GLY A 56 -23.81 -40.80 -47.58
C GLY A 56 -24.40 -41.47 -48.83
N GLY A 57 -23.56 -41.90 -49.77
CA GLY A 57 -23.98 -42.47 -51.04
C GLY A 57 -24.59 -43.87 -50.91
N THR A 58 -24.80 -44.53 -52.04
CA THR A 58 -25.40 -45.88 -52.05
C THR A 58 -24.36 -46.92 -51.63
N PRO A 59 -24.66 -47.79 -50.64
CA PRO A 59 -23.82 -48.94 -50.32
C PRO A 59 -23.79 -49.93 -51.48
N ILE A 60 -22.60 -50.36 -51.89
CA ILE A 60 -22.40 -51.27 -53.02
C ILE A 60 -21.78 -52.61 -52.63
N TYR A 61 -21.19 -52.69 -51.44
CA TYR A 61 -20.61 -53.89 -50.88
C TYR A 61 -20.55 -53.78 -49.36
N GLN A 62 -20.81 -54.89 -48.66
CA GLN A 62 -20.63 -54.98 -47.22
C GLN A 62 -20.13 -56.36 -46.83
N GLU A 63 -19.18 -56.40 -45.89
CA GLU A 63 -18.70 -57.63 -45.25
C GLU A 63 -18.58 -57.45 -43.74
N THR A 64 -18.52 -58.58 -43.04
CA THR A 64 -18.23 -58.66 -41.61
C THR A 64 -17.04 -59.56 -41.33
N GLN A 65 -16.25 -59.21 -40.33
CA GLN A 65 -15.07 -59.97 -39.91
C GLN A 65 -15.03 -60.04 -38.38
N GLN A 66 -14.52 -61.15 -37.85
CA GLN A 66 -14.23 -61.31 -36.42
C GLN A 66 -12.71 -61.37 -36.26
N GLN A 67 -12.16 -60.50 -35.44
CA GLN A 67 -10.72 -60.39 -35.22
C GLN A 67 -10.39 -60.33 -33.74
N THR A 68 -9.16 -60.69 -33.38
CA THR A 68 -8.65 -60.49 -32.02
C THR A 68 -7.57 -59.43 -32.06
N THR A 69 -7.69 -58.38 -31.25
CA THR A 69 -6.66 -57.35 -31.14
C THR A 69 -5.37 -57.93 -30.54
N ASN A 70 -4.20 -57.48 -30.99
CA ASN A 70 -2.94 -57.84 -30.33
C ASN A 70 -2.68 -57.00 -29.07
N LEU A 71 -1.54 -57.18 -28.39
CA LEU A 71 -1.16 -56.44 -27.17
C LEU A 71 -1.13 -54.90 -27.36
N PHE A 72 -1.06 -54.42 -28.60
CA PHE A 72 -1.08 -52.99 -28.95
C PHE A 72 -2.44 -52.53 -29.49
N GLY A 73 -3.51 -53.31 -29.29
CA GLY A 73 -4.83 -53.00 -29.81
C GLY A 73 -4.95 -53.10 -31.34
N LEU A 74 -3.92 -53.59 -32.04
CA LEU A 74 -3.87 -53.62 -33.50
C LEU A 74 -4.63 -54.84 -34.04
N VAL A 75 -5.41 -54.63 -35.09
CA VAL A 75 -5.98 -55.67 -35.95
C VAL A 75 -5.53 -55.47 -37.39
N ASN A 76 -5.25 -56.59 -38.06
CA ASN A 76 -4.97 -56.62 -39.50
C ASN A 76 -6.17 -57.26 -40.18
N VAL A 77 -6.75 -56.60 -41.17
CA VAL A 77 -7.87 -57.11 -41.94
C VAL A 77 -7.59 -57.04 -43.41
N VAL A 78 -8.21 -57.93 -44.17
CA VAL A 78 -8.17 -57.91 -45.63
C VAL A 78 -9.61 -57.74 -46.10
N LEU A 79 -9.95 -56.56 -46.62
CA LEU A 79 -11.26 -56.34 -47.23
C LEU A 79 -11.43 -57.24 -48.45
N GLY A 80 -12.61 -57.83 -48.63
CA GLY A 80 -12.90 -58.80 -49.69
C GLY A 80 -12.64 -60.25 -49.28
N GLN A 81 -12.26 -60.48 -48.01
CA GLN A 81 -12.02 -61.82 -47.43
C GLN A 81 -12.89 -62.06 -46.19
N GLY A 82 -13.80 -61.15 -45.86
CA GLY A 82 -14.77 -61.31 -44.79
C GLY A 82 -15.99 -62.13 -45.19
N THR A 83 -16.93 -62.27 -44.25
CA THR A 83 -18.25 -62.82 -44.54
C THR A 83 -19.09 -61.74 -45.23
N GLU A 84 -19.34 -61.89 -46.52
CA GLU A 84 -20.15 -60.97 -47.30
C GLU A 84 -21.58 -60.89 -46.77
N VAL A 85 -22.06 -59.67 -46.56
CA VAL A 85 -23.46 -59.40 -46.18
C VAL A 85 -24.28 -59.10 -47.42
N PHE A 86 -23.74 -58.28 -48.33
CA PHE A 86 -24.29 -58.05 -49.67
C PHE A 86 -23.23 -57.49 -50.63
N GLY A 87 -23.51 -57.58 -51.94
CA GLY A 87 -22.55 -57.25 -52.99
C GLY A 87 -21.55 -58.39 -53.21
N ASP A 88 -20.63 -58.18 -54.15
CA ASP A 88 -19.51 -59.09 -54.43
C ASP A 88 -18.26 -58.24 -54.63
N PHE A 89 -17.24 -58.46 -53.80
CA PHE A 89 -16.02 -57.64 -53.81
C PHE A 89 -15.30 -57.70 -55.16
N ALA A 90 -15.30 -58.85 -55.82
CA ALA A 90 -14.60 -59.04 -57.10
C ALA A 90 -15.31 -58.32 -58.26
N SER A 91 -16.59 -58.00 -58.10
CA SER A 91 -17.42 -57.32 -59.12
C SER A 91 -17.34 -55.79 -59.07
N ILE A 92 -16.71 -55.23 -58.03
CA ILE A 92 -16.66 -53.79 -57.78
C ILE A 92 -15.94 -53.06 -58.93
N GLN A 93 -16.60 -52.03 -59.47
CA GLN A 93 -16.08 -51.20 -60.55
C GLN A 93 -15.21 -50.07 -60.00
N TRP A 94 -13.95 -50.38 -59.70
CA TRP A 94 -13.00 -49.48 -59.03
C TRP A 94 -12.63 -48.20 -59.81
N GLN A 95 -12.77 -48.19 -61.14
CA GLN A 95 -12.20 -47.13 -62.00
C GLN A 95 -13.17 -46.00 -62.39
N ASN A 96 -14.44 -46.09 -61.99
CA ASN A 96 -15.48 -45.17 -62.48
C ASN A 96 -16.14 -44.32 -61.39
N HIS A 97 -15.75 -44.50 -60.12
CA HIS A 97 -16.43 -43.92 -58.97
C HIS A 97 -15.47 -43.55 -57.85
N ASN A 98 -15.80 -42.51 -57.09
CA ASN A 98 -15.17 -42.27 -55.81
C ASN A 98 -15.77 -43.26 -54.80
N LEU A 99 -14.93 -44.05 -54.16
CA LEU A 99 -15.38 -45.01 -53.16
C LEU A 99 -15.06 -44.49 -51.77
N TYR A 100 -15.95 -44.78 -50.84
CA TYR A 100 -15.82 -44.44 -49.44
C TYR A 100 -15.97 -45.71 -48.62
N LEU A 101 -15.14 -45.87 -47.60
CA LEU A 101 -15.19 -46.99 -46.67
C LEU A 101 -15.81 -46.52 -45.36
N LYS A 102 -17.02 -47.00 -45.09
CA LYS A 102 -17.66 -46.95 -43.78
C LYS A 102 -17.16 -48.12 -42.94
N GLN A 103 -16.77 -47.84 -41.71
CA GLN A 103 -16.23 -48.80 -40.77
C GLN A 103 -17.10 -48.83 -39.52
N GLU A 104 -17.38 -50.02 -39.01
CA GLU A 104 -18.20 -50.16 -37.82
C GLU A 104 -17.59 -51.26 -36.93
N LEU A 105 -17.66 -51.07 -35.61
CA LEU A 105 -17.00 -51.91 -34.61
C LEU A 105 -18.02 -52.46 -33.61
N ASP A 106 -17.94 -53.74 -33.32
CA ASP A 106 -18.68 -54.40 -32.24
C ASP A 106 -17.66 -55.02 -31.27
N LEU A 107 -17.72 -54.66 -29.99
CA LEU A 107 -16.82 -55.18 -28.96
C LEU A 107 -17.30 -56.50 -28.33
N GLN A 108 -18.33 -57.14 -28.93
CA GLN A 108 -19.00 -58.36 -28.47
C GLN A 108 -19.67 -58.25 -27.09
N GLU A 109 -20.24 -57.09 -26.78
CA GLU A 109 -20.96 -56.84 -25.51
C GLU A 109 -22.48 -56.68 -25.70
N GLY A 110 -23.02 -57.02 -26.88
CA GLY A 110 -24.47 -57.04 -27.12
C GLY A 110 -25.09 -55.71 -27.62
N ASP A 111 -24.26 -54.68 -27.84
CA ASP A 111 -24.71 -53.33 -28.21
C ASP A 111 -24.80 -53.08 -29.73
N GLY A 112 -24.45 -54.08 -30.54
CA GLY A 112 -24.42 -53.98 -32.00
C GLY A 112 -23.19 -53.22 -32.54
N TYR A 113 -23.17 -53.00 -33.85
CA TYR A 113 -22.06 -52.31 -34.52
C TYR A 113 -22.14 -50.79 -34.32
N LEU A 114 -21.10 -50.22 -33.72
CA LEU A 114 -20.89 -48.78 -33.58
C LEU A 114 -20.27 -48.20 -34.86
N ASP A 115 -20.82 -47.10 -35.38
CA ASP A 115 -20.26 -46.40 -36.55
C ASP A 115 -18.95 -45.70 -36.18
N MET A 116 -17.85 -46.14 -36.78
CA MET A 116 -16.51 -45.61 -36.59
C MET A 116 -16.19 -44.52 -37.61
N GLY A 117 -17.14 -44.17 -38.49
CA GLY A 117 -16.99 -43.15 -39.51
C GLY A 117 -16.78 -43.72 -40.91
N THR A 118 -16.87 -42.81 -41.87
CA THR A 118 -16.78 -43.11 -43.31
C THR A 118 -15.73 -42.22 -43.94
N THR A 119 -14.79 -42.80 -44.68
CA THR A 119 -13.64 -42.08 -45.24
C THR A 119 -13.47 -42.38 -46.73
N PRO A 120 -12.96 -41.43 -47.53
CA PRO A 120 -12.61 -41.71 -48.93
C PRO A 120 -11.56 -42.81 -49.02
N LEU A 121 -11.79 -43.80 -49.88
CA LEU A 121 -10.85 -44.87 -50.15
C LEU A 121 -9.81 -44.38 -51.17
N LEU A 122 -8.60 -44.09 -50.69
CA LEU A 122 -7.49 -43.61 -51.52
C LEU A 122 -6.62 -44.79 -52.01
N SER A 123 -5.90 -44.59 -53.11
CA SER A 123 -5.10 -45.61 -53.81
C SER A 123 -3.90 -46.17 -53.02
N VAL A 124 -3.65 -45.69 -51.80
CA VAL A 124 -2.61 -46.19 -50.88
C VAL A 124 -3.16 -46.15 -49.45
N SER A 125 -3.41 -47.32 -48.87
CA SER A 125 -3.93 -47.46 -47.51
C SER A 125 -2.82 -47.24 -46.48
N TYR A 126 -2.64 -46.02 -45.99
CA TYR A 126 -1.87 -45.80 -44.75
C TYR A 126 -2.68 -44.87 -43.83
N ALA A 127 -3.20 -45.45 -42.75
CA ALA A 127 -3.91 -44.83 -41.62
C ALA A 127 -5.19 -44.03 -41.96
N MET A 128 -6.35 -44.65 -41.77
CA MET A 128 -7.63 -43.94 -41.65
C MET A 128 -7.85 -43.59 -40.17
N VAL A 129 -7.73 -42.32 -39.82
CA VAL A 129 -8.12 -41.77 -38.52
C VAL A 129 -9.54 -41.22 -38.65
N ALA A 130 -10.48 -41.76 -37.87
CA ALA A 130 -11.81 -41.18 -37.75
C ALA A 130 -11.71 -39.88 -36.94
N GLY A 131 -11.77 -38.73 -37.62
CA GLY A 131 -11.97 -37.43 -36.99
C GLY A 131 -13.39 -37.34 -36.42
N GLY A 132 -13.51 -36.72 -35.24
CA GLY A 132 -14.71 -36.72 -34.40
C GLY A 132 -16.03 -36.38 -35.09
N LEU A 133 -17.09 -37.04 -34.63
CA LEU A 133 -18.48 -36.82 -35.01
C LEU A 133 -18.90 -35.38 -34.60
N LYS A 134 -19.18 -34.50 -35.57
CA LYS A 134 -19.84 -33.22 -35.32
C LYS A 134 -21.35 -33.43 -35.30
N LEU A 135 -22.00 -33.26 -34.16
CA LEU A 135 -23.45 -33.19 -34.07
C LEU A 135 -23.88 -31.73 -34.24
N GLN A 136 -24.70 -31.43 -35.24
CA GLN A 136 -25.35 -30.11 -35.41
C GLN A 136 -26.83 -30.23 -35.08
N SER A 137 -27.35 -29.31 -34.26
CA SER A 137 -28.80 -29.16 -34.08
C SER A 137 -29.43 -28.52 -35.33
N PRO A 138 -30.77 -28.59 -35.50
CA PRO A 138 -31.48 -27.98 -36.63
C PRO A 138 -31.31 -26.45 -36.78
N ASN A 139 -30.84 -25.77 -35.74
CA ASN A 139 -30.50 -24.34 -35.73
C ASN A 139 -29.00 -24.05 -35.94
N GLY A 140 -28.18 -25.08 -36.24
CA GLY A 140 -26.76 -24.94 -36.62
C GLY A 140 -25.76 -24.90 -35.46
N THR A 141 -26.19 -25.11 -34.21
CA THR A 141 -25.29 -25.21 -33.05
C THR A 141 -24.53 -26.53 -33.13
N GLU A 142 -23.19 -26.46 -33.13
CA GLU A 142 -22.34 -27.65 -33.05
C GLU A 142 -22.23 -28.09 -31.57
N PHE A 143 -22.11 -29.39 -31.31
CA PHE A 143 -21.96 -29.93 -29.95
C PHE A 143 -20.73 -30.83 -29.85
N HIS A 144 -20.15 -30.93 -28.65
CA HIS A 144 -19.17 -31.96 -28.32
C HIS A 144 -19.63 -32.78 -27.11
N TRP A 145 -19.06 -33.98 -26.99
CA TRP A 145 -19.29 -34.86 -25.87
C TRP A 145 -18.29 -34.54 -24.75
N GLU A 146 -18.78 -34.49 -23.51
CA GLU A 146 -17.96 -34.50 -22.30
C GLU A 146 -18.49 -35.60 -21.37
N VAL A 147 -17.62 -36.10 -20.50
CA VAL A 147 -18.04 -36.97 -19.40
C VAL A 147 -18.08 -36.12 -18.14
N SER A 148 -19.23 -36.06 -17.47
CA SER A 148 -19.37 -35.36 -16.19
C SER A 148 -18.50 -36.00 -15.11
N ASP A 149 -18.30 -35.31 -13.98
CA ASP A 149 -17.57 -35.83 -12.82
C ASP A 149 -18.17 -37.14 -12.26
N GLU A 150 -19.44 -37.42 -12.59
CA GLU A 150 -20.16 -38.64 -12.21
C GLU A 150 -20.05 -39.77 -13.26
N GLY A 151 -19.31 -39.56 -14.34
CA GLY A 151 -19.08 -40.58 -15.38
C GLY A 151 -20.15 -40.65 -16.47
N GLU A 152 -21.15 -39.75 -16.44
CA GLU A 152 -22.22 -39.71 -17.43
C GLU A 152 -21.84 -38.89 -18.68
N PRO A 153 -22.15 -39.36 -19.90
CA PRO A 153 -21.94 -38.60 -21.12
C PRO A 153 -22.95 -37.44 -21.22
N ILE A 154 -22.45 -36.22 -21.28
CA ILE A 154 -23.24 -35.00 -21.49
C ILE A 154 -22.87 -34.36 -22.83
N ILE A 155 -23.88 -33.79 -23.49
CA ILE A 155 -23.72 -33.06 -24.76
C ILE A 155 -23.66 -31.57 -24.42
N LYS A 156 -22.49 -30.94 -24.62
CA LYS A 156 -22.33 -29.50 -24.43
C LYS A 156 -22.38 -28.75 -25.76
N PRO A 157 -23.16 -27.66 -25.86
CA PRO A 157 -23.15 -26.82 -27.05
C PRO A 157 -21.81 -26.12 -27.17
N HIS A 158 -21.28 -26.04 -28.40
CA HIS A 158 -20.23 -25.10 -28.73
C HIS A 158 -20.80 -23.68 -28.61
N THR A 159 -20.32 -22.96 -27.61
CA THR A 159 -20.70 -21.59 -27.32
C THR A 159 -19.49 -20.68 -27.45
N PRO A 160 -19.71 -19.37 -27.66
CA PRO A 160 -18.66 -18.38 -27.44
C PRO A 160 -18.04 -18.56 -26.04
N PRO A 161 -16.77 -18.14 -25.84
CA PRO A 161 -16.16 -18.08 -24.52
C PRO A 161 -17.02 -17.32 -23.52
N GLU A 162 -16.81 -17.57 -22.24
CA GLU A 162 -17.21 -16.64 -21.18
C GLU A 162 -15.91 -16.04 -20.64
N ALA A 163 -15.64 -14.78 -20.97
CA ALA A 163 -14.38 -14.14 -20.65
C ALA A 163 -14.27 -13.95 -19.14
N SER A 164 -13.14 -14.37 -18.57
CA SER A 164 -12.84 -14.13 -17.16
C SER A 164 -11.34 -14.02 -16.92
N PHE A 165 -10.90 -13.17 -15.99
CA PHE A 165 -9.49 -13.14 -15.58
C PHE A 165 -9.24 -12.71 -14.14
N MET A 166 -8.04 -13.02 -13.64
CA MET A 166 -7.45 -12.42 -12.42
C MET A 166 -6.18 -11.66 -12.76
N SER A 167 -5.79 -10.74 -11.89
CA SER A 167 -4.51 -10.04 -11.98
C SER A 167 -3.92 -9.83 -10.59
N THR A 168 -2.59 -9.85 -10.49
CA THR A 168 -1.86 -9.54 -9.25
C THR A 168 -0.49 -8.90 -9.54
N PRO A 169 -0.05 -7.91 -8.73
CA PRO A 169 -0.82 -7.13 -7.74
C PRO A 169 -1.82 -6.16 -8.40
N LEU A 170 -2.78 -5.63 -7.62
CA LEU A 170 -3.78 -4.64 -8.10
C LEU A 170 -3.38 -3.18 -7.83
N GLU A 171 -2.43 -2.96 -6.92
CA GLU A 171 -1.98 -1.63 -6.52
C GLU A 171 -0.47 -1.62 -6.27
N GLY A 172 0.17 -0.47 -6.48
CA GLY A 172 1.59 -0.28 -6.18
C GLY A 172 2.20 0.96 -6.81
N GLU A 173 3.51 1.12 -6.61
CA GLU A 173 4.29 2.23 -7.15
C GLU A 173 4.77 1.95 -8.59
N PRO A 174 4.90 2.98 -9.44
CA PRO A 174 5.50 2.83 -10.76
C PRO A 174 7.03 2.61 -10.68
N PRO A 175 7.61 1.74 -11.53
CA PRO A 175 6.94 0.83 -12.46
C PRO A 175 6.31 -0.38 -11.74
N LEU A 176 5.03 -0.66 -12.02
CA LEU A 176 4.29 -1.77 -11.44
C LEU A 176 4.15 -2.92 -12.44
N THR A 177 4.82 -4.05 -12.18
CA THR A 177 4.66 -5.27 -12.97
C THR A 177 3.48 -6.10 -12.48
N VAL A 178 2.47 -6.29 -13.33
CA VAL A 178 1.24 -7.05 -13.04
C VAL A 178 1.18 -8.31 -13.90
N THR A 179 0.88 -9.44 -13.27
CA THR A 179 0.63 -10.71 -13.97
C THR A 179 -0.87 -10.91 -14.16
N PHE A 180 -1.29 -11.18 -15.39
CA PHE A 180 -2.68 -11.48 -15.74
C PHE A 180 -2.86 -12.97 -16.00
N THR A 181 -3.92 -13.55 -15.44
CA THR A 181 -4.27 -14.96 -15.58
C THR A 181 -5.67 -15.10 -16.17
N ASP A 182 -5.76 -15.53 -17.43
CA ASP A 182 -7.01 -15.99 -18.04
C ASP A 182 -7.69 -17.09 -17.21
N GLN A 183 -8.98 -16.91 -16.98
CA GLN A 183 -9.92 -17.83 -16.34
C GLN A 183 -11.13 -18.12 -17.24
N SER A 184 -11.07 -17.72 -18.51
CA SER A 184 -12.22 -17.81 -19.41
C SER A 184 -12.67 -19.25 -19.64
N SER A 185 -13.98 -19.45 -19.74
CA SER A 185 -14.58 -20.77 -19.96
C SER A 185 -14.92 -21.01 -21.45
N HIS A 186 -15.44 -22.19 -21.78
CA HIS A 186 -15.79 -22.62 -23.15
C HIS A 186 -14.63 -22.61 -24.16
N TYR A 187 -13.45 -23.02 -23.71
CA TYR A 187 -12.28 -23.34 -24.56
C TYR A 187 -11.89 -22.22 -25.52
N PRO A 188 -11.46 -21.06 -25.01
CA PRO A 188 -10.91 -20.01 -25.85
C PRO A 188 -9.67 -20.49 -26.61
N SER A 189 -9.48 -19.95 -27.82
CA SER A 189 -8.33 -20.22 -28.69
C SER A 189 -7.58 -18.95 -29.10
N THR A 190 -8.14 -17.78 -28.81
CA THR A 190 -7.55 -16.46 -29.06
C THR A 190 -7.82 -15.54 -27.89
N TRP A 191 -6.85 -14.71 -27.53
CA TRP A 191 -6.98 -13.69 -26.48
C TRP A 191 -6.56 -12.34 -27.06
N GLN A 192 -7.23 -11.28 -26.62
CA GLN A 192 -6.85 -9.91 -26.88
C GLN A 192 -7.04 -9.12 -25.58
N TRP A 193 -5.93 -8.66 -25.03
CA TRP A 193 -5.86 -7.82 -23.85
C TRP A 193 -5.72 -6.35 -24.27
N ASP A 194 -6.43 -5.48 -23.57
CA ASP A 194 -6.19 -4.03 -23.51
C ASP A 194 -5.95 -3.67 -22.04
N PHE A 195 -4.77 -3.13 -21.76
CA PHE A 195 -4.36 -2.80 -20.38
C PHE A 195 -4.81 -1.41 -19.95
N GLY A 196 -5.47 -0.64 -20.82
CA GLY A 196 -5.99 0.69 -20.48
C GLY A 196 -4.95 1.82 -20.56
N ASP A 197 -3.68 1.50 -20.81
CA ASP A 197 -2.57 2.44 -21.04
C ASP A 197 -2.19 2.57 -22.52
N GLY A 198 -2.96 1.93 -23.41
CA GLY A 198 -2.71 1.84 -24.84
C GLY A 198 -1.84 0.66 -25.27
N ALA A 199 -1.31 -0.14 -24.34
CA ALA A 199 -0.66 -1.40 -24.64
C ALA A 199 -1.67 -2.55 -24.74
N THR A 200 -1.34 -3.56 -25.55
CA THR A 200 -2.19 -4.73 -25.79
C THR A 200 -1.36 -6.01 -25.83
N SER A 201 -1.98 -7.16 -25.57
CA SER A 201 -1.33 -8.47 -25.70
C SER A 201 -2.28 -9.52 -26.30
N THR A 202 -1.71 -10.55 -26.94
CA THR A 202 -2.45 -11.73 -27.43
C THR A 202 -2.07 -13.01 -26.70
N GLU A 203 -1.23 -12.92 -25.66
CA GLU A 203 -0.87 -14.07 -24.83
C GLU A 203 -2.04 -14.48 -23.92
N GLN A 204 -2.12 -15.76 -23.58
CA GLN A 204 -3.16 -16.24 -22.66
C GLN A 204 -2.95 -15.71 -21.22
N HIS A 205 -1.69 -15.66 -20.76
CA HIS A 205 -1.32 -15.21 -19.42
C HIS A 205 -0.20 -14.16 -19.51
N PRO A 206 -0.50 -12.91 -19.94
CA PRO A 206 0.52 -11.90 -20.12
C PRO A 206 1.02 -11.34 -18.80
N VAL A 207 2.25 -10.82 -18.84
CA VAL A 207 2.80 -9.93 -17.81
C VAL A 207 2.92 -8.54 -18.42
N HIS A 208 2.43 -7.52 -17.74
CA HIS A 208 2.46 -6.12 -18.21
C HIS A 208 3.07 -5.21 -17.15
N GLU A 209 3.78 -4.17 -17.58
CA GLU A 209 4.41 -3.20 -16.70
C GLU A 209 3.78 -1.82 -16.89
N TYR A 210 3.12 -1.32 -15.84
CA TYR A 210 2.55 0.02 -15.81
C TYR A 210 3.61 1.01 -15.30
N THR A 211 4.01 1.93 -16.16
CA THR A 211 5.08 2.89 -15.84
C THR A 211 4.56 4.26 -15.42
N ALA A 212 3.32 4.62 -15.71
CA ALA A 212 2.75 5.90 -15.33
C ALA A 212 1.79 5.75 -14.14
N VAL A 213 1.66 6.79 -13.31
CA VAL A 213 0.59 6.86 -12.31
C VAL A 213 -0.78 6.94 -12.99
N GLY A 214 -1.77 6.26 -12.42
CA GLY A 214 -3.13 6.27 -12.92
C GLY A 214 -3.94 5.04 -12.50
N ASP A 215 -5.24 5.14 -12.78
CA ASP A 215 -6.19 4.04 -12.67
C ASP A 215 -6.42 3.45 -14.06
N TYR A 216 -6.17 2.15 -14.21
CA TYR A 216 -6.22 1.47 -15.49
C TYR A 216 -7.39 0.50 -15.57
N THR A 217 -8.26 0.72 -16.56
CA THR A 217 -9.33 -0.22 -16.92
C THR A 217 -8.75 -1.33 -17.80
N VAL A 218 -8.91 -2.58 -17.39
CA VAL A 218 -8.38 -3.74 -18.12
C VAL A 218 -9.50 -4.50 -18.80
N THR A 219 -9.33 -4.79 -20.08
CA THR A 219 -10.28 -5.56 -20.90
C THR A 219 -9.62 -6.81 -21.46
N LEU A 220 -10.27 -7.95 -21.30
CA LEU A 220 -9.95 -9.21 -21.97
C LEU A 220 -11.06 -9.56 -22.95
N THR A 221 -10.73 -9.73 -24.23
CA THR A 221 -11.60 -10.37 -25.23
C THR A 221 -11.08 -11.76 -25.55
N ALA A 222 -11.84 -12.79 -25.19
CA ALA A 222 -11.55 -14.19 -25.46
C ALA A 222 -12.37 -14.68 -26.66
N GLY A 223 -11.78 -15.47 -27.55
CA GLY A 223 -12.42 -15.93 -28.79
C GLY A 223 -12.18 -17.41 -29.09
N ASN A 224 -13.17 -18.03 -29.70
CA ASN A 224 -13.08 -19.36 -30.31
C ASN A 224 -13.80 -19.35 -31.67
N PRO A 225 -13.79 -20.44 -32.47
CA PRO A 225 -14.47 -20.49 -33.76
C PRO A 225 -15.99 -20.20 -33.74
N TYR A 226 -16.60 -20.18 -32.56
CA TYR A 226 -18.04 -20.00 -32.36
C TYR A 226 -18.42 -18.59 -31.90
N GLY A 227 -17.45 -17.75 -31.53
CA GLY A 227 -17.66 -16.35 -31.19
C GLY A 227 -16.62 -15.80 -30.23
N THR A 228 -16.91 -14.63 -29.71
CA THR A 228 -16.07 -13.92 -28.73
C THR A 228 -16.92 -13.43 -27.57
N ASP A 229 -16.29 -13.28 -26.42
CA ASP A 229 -16.84 -12.60 -25.26
C ASP A 229 -15.78 -11.69 -24.63
N THR A 230 -16.24 -10.69 -23.87
CA THR A 230 -15.37 -9.63 -23.35
C THR A 230 -15.68 -9.36 -21.87
N GLU A 231 -14.66 -9.45 -21.02
CA GLU A 231 -14.70 -8.96 -19.65
C GLU A 231 -13.95 -7.63 -19.56
N THR A 232 -14.53 -6.64 -18.88
CA THR A 232 -13.88 -5.35 -18.59
C THR A 232 -13.98 -5.07 -17.10
N LYS A 233 -12.84 -4.77 -16.48
CA LYS A 233 -12.74 -4.33 -15.09
C LYS A 233 -12.30 -2.87 -15.06
N GLU A 234 -13.23 -1.99 -14.70
CA GLU A 234 -13.00 -0.55 -14.60
C GLU A 234 -12.06 -0.23 -13.43
N ALA A 235 -11.10 0.68 -13.65
CA ALA A 235 -10.13 1.10 -12.65
C ALA A 235 -9.55 -0.10 -11.86
N HIS A 236 -9.10 -1.12 -12.58
CA HIS A 236 -8.73 -2.41 -12.01
C HIS A 236 -7.33 -2.42 -11.41
N ILE A 237 -6.40 -1.69 -12.02
CA ILE A 237 -5.02 -1.54 -11.54
C ILE A 237 -4.80 -0.09 -11.12
N HIS A 238 -4.29 0.12 -9.91
CA HIS A 238 -4.04 1.43 -9.31
C HIS A 238 -2.53 1.66 -9.16
N VAL A 239 -1.98 2.57 -9.95
CA VAL A 239 -0.56 2.94 -9.87
C VAL A 239 -0.45 4.35 -9.32
N ALA A 240 0.19 4.50 -8.16
CA ALA A 240 0.33 5.79 -7.50
C ALA A 240 1.71 5.92 -6.86
N LEU A 241 2.20 7.16 -6.72
CA LEU A 241 3.36 7.42 -5.86
C LEU A 241 2.90 7.40 -4.40
N GLU A 242 3.68 6.78 -3.52
CA GLU A 242 3.43 6.90 -2.08
C GLU A 242 4.05 8.22 -1.57
N VAL A 243 3.17 9.13 -1.17
CA VAL A 243 3.50 10.48 -0.69
C VAL A 243 3.31 10.51 0.81
N SER A 244 4.34 10.95 1.52
CA SER A 244 4.32 11.03 2.98
C SER A 244 5.10 12.24 3.44
N PHE A 245 4.65 12.94 4.48
CA PHE A 245 5.46 13.96 5.15
C PHE A 245 5.20 14.08 6.64
N VAL A 246 6.12 14.70 7.35
CA VAL A 246 5.95 15.11 8.75
C VAL A 246 6.28 16.58 8.94
N ALA A 247 5.74 17.20 9.99
CA ALA A 247 6.05 18.57 10.38
C ALA A 247 6.33 18.68 11.88
N THR A 248 7.16 19.65 12.27
CA THR A 248 7.43 19.95 13.67
C THR A 248 7.78 21.43 13.88
N PRO A 249 7.22 22.09 14.91
CA PRO A 249 6.12 21.64 15.77
C PRO A 249 4.76 21.62 15.03
N LEU A 250 3.77 20.88 15.56
CA LEU A 250 2.40 20.86 15.00
C LEU A 250 1.48 21.90 15.65
N VAL A 251 1.84 22.42 16.81
CA VAL A 251 1.02 23.35 17.59
C VAL A 251 1.91 24.44 18.17
N GLY A 252 1.42 25.68 18.21
CA GLY A 252 2.10 26.78 18.90
C GLY A 252 1.44 28.14 18.70
N GLU A 253 2.09 29.19 19.20
CA GLU A 253 1.60 30.57 19.06
C GLU A 253 2.12 31.24 17.79
N PRO A 254 1.37 32.21 17.23
CA PRO A 254 1.89 33.03 16.15
C PRO A 254 3.00 33.99 16.66
N PRO A 255 4.09 34.22 15.89
CA PRO A 255 4.47 33.47 14.70
C PRO A 255 5.02 32.07 15.05
N LEU A 256 4.47 31.04 14.40
CA LEU A 256 4.90 29.65 14.56
C LEU A 256 5.78 29.22 13.39
N THR A 257 7.08 29.07 13.61
CA THR A 257 8.00 28.50 12.61
C THR A 257 7.93 26.97 12.63
N VAL A 258 7.48 26.36 11.53
CA VAL A 258 7.32 24.91 11.35
C VAL A 258 8.29 24.39 10.29
N THR A 259 9.00 23.32 10.62
CA THR A 259 9.85 22.58 9.68
C THR A 259 9.10 21.40 9.10
N PHE A 260 9.03 21.30 7.77
CA PHE A 260 8.41 20.19 7.05
C PHE A 260 9.47 19.25 6.49
N THR A 261 9.23 17.94 6.59
CA THR A 261 10.11 16.89 6.10
C THR A 261 9.33 15.94 5.19
N ASP A 262 9.59 16.00 3.89
CA ASP A 262 9.20 14.97 2.93
C ASP A 262 9.75 13.58 3.33
N GLN A 263 8.88 12.59 3.28
CA GLN A 263 9.13 11.17 3.52
C GLN A 263 8.60 10.30 2.35
N SER A 264 8.27 10.91 1.21
CA SER A 264 7.73 10.22 0.04
C SER A 264 8.73 9.23 -0.56
N SER A 265 8.23 8.14 -1.11
CA SER A 265 9.00 7.10 -1.82
C SER A 265 9.06 7.39 -3.33
N SER A 266 9.54 6.42 -4.13
CA SER A 266 9.66 6.53 -5.60
C SER A 266 10.57 7.66 -6.14
N ALA A 267 11.56 8.09 -5.35
CA ALA A 267 12.56 9.10 -5.73
C ALA A 267 11.95 10.35 -6.40
N PRO A 268 11.20 11.19 -5.65
CA PRO A 268 10.66 12.43 -6.18
C PRO A 268 11.74 13.34 -6.75
N THR A 269 11.40 14.07 -7.80
CA THR A 269 12.29 15.06 -8.45
C THR A 269 11.73 16.49 -8.37
N SER A 270 10.51 16.65 -7.87
CA SER A 270 9.83 17.92 -7.70
C SER A 270 8.86 17.85 -6.52
N TRP A 271 8.69 18.98 -5.83
CA TRP A 271 7.82 19.16 -4.68
C TRP A 271 7.00 20.43 -4.88
N GLN A 272 5.76 20.40 -4.42
CA GLN A 272 4.87 21.54 -4.33
C GLN A 272 4.10 21.42 -3.02
N TRP A 273 4.38 22.33 -2.11
CA TRP A 273 3.71 22.48 -0.82
C TRP A 273 2.62 23.55 -0.93
N ASP A 274 1.48 23.28 -0.31
CA ASP A 274 0.47 24.27 0.07
C ASP A 274 0.33 24.18 1.59
N PHE A 275 0.60 25.29 2.28
CA PHE A 275 0.59 25.36 3.73
C PHE A 275 -0.82 25.66 4.29
N GLY A 276 -1.84 25.85 3.45
CA GLY A 276 -3.21 26.12 3.88
C GLY A 276 -3.47 27.56 4.32
N ASP A 277 -2.45 28.42 4.32
CA ASP A 277 -2.54 29.86 4.62
C ASP A 277 -2.47 30.74 3.36
N GLY A 278 -2.50 30.11 2.18
CA GLY A 278 -2.37 30.77 0.88
C GLY A 278 -0.92 30.93 0.38
N THR A 279 0.07 30.43 1.12
CA THR A 279 1.47 30.39 0.71
C THR A 279 1.91 28.97 0.29
N THR A 280 3.00 28.90 -0.48
CA THR A 280 3.47 27.65 -1.09
C THR A 280 4.98 27.56 -1.11
N SER A 281 5.54 26.36 -1.24
CA SER A 281 6.99 26.13 -1.44
C SER A 281 7.27 25.03 -2.46
N THR A 282 8.45 25.05 -3.07
CA THR A 282 8.96 23.99 -3.97
C THR A 282 10.20 23.29 -3.44
N GLU A 283 10.61 23.59 -2.20
CA GLU A 283 11.73 22.91 -1.55
C GLU A 283 11.32 21.51 -1.08
N GLN A 284 12.27 20.58 -1.01
CA GLN A 284 12.00 19.24 -0.48
C GLN A 284 11.68 19.25 1.03
N HIS A 285 12.39 20.09 1.80
CA HIS A 285 12.25 20.21 3.25
C HIS A 285 12.11 21.69 3.66
N PRO A 286 10.96 22.33 3.39
CA PRO A 286 10.80 23.76 3.66
C PRO A 286 10.65 24.06 5.15
N VAL A 287 11.00 25.28 5.53
CA VAL A 287 10.63 25.89 6.81
C VAL A 287 9.62 27.00 6.51
N HIS A 288 8.48 27.00 7.21
CA HIS A 288 7.38 27.95 6.99
C HIS A 288 6.97 28.63 8.30
N GLU A 289 6.52 29.87 8.25
CA GLU A 289 6.09 30.65 9.42
C GLU A 289 4.61 31.00 9.33
N TYR A 290 3.81 30.50 10.28
CA TYR A 290 2.40 30.85 10.41
C TYR A 290 2.24 32.05 11.35
N THR A 291 1.77 33.18 10.82
CA THR A 291 1.68 34.45 11.56
C THR A 291 0.31 34.73 12.18
N ALA A 292 -0.70 33.90 11.87
CA ALA A 292 -2.07 34.06 12.34
C ALA A 292 -2.56 32.79 13.03
N VAL A 293 -3.48 32.96 13.99
CA VAL A 293 -4.18 31.83 14.61
C VAL A 293 -5.09 31.13 13.59
N GLY A 294 -5.18 29.81 13.66
CA GLY A 294 -5.99 28.98 12.77
C GLY A 294 -5.54 27.52 12.73
N ASP A 295 -6.44 26.69 12.20
CA ASP A 295 -6.14 25.32 11.77
C ASP A 295 -5.75 25.31 10.29
N TYR A 296 -4.58 24.78 9.99
CA TYR A 296 -4.03 24.77 8.63
C TYR A 296 -3.98 23.34 8.07
N THR A 297 -4.68 23.13 6.95
CA THR A 297 -4.59 21.92 6.13
C THR A 297 -3.36 22.02 5.24
N VAL A 298 -2.45 21.05 5.35
CA VAL A 298 -1.20 21.04 4.58
C VAL A 298 -1.28 19.97 3.49
N THR A 299 -0.92 20.35 2.27
CA THR A 299 -0.87 19.46 1.11
C THR A 299 0.55 19.43 0.55
N LEU A 300 1.07 18.22 0.35
CA LEU A 300 2.29 17.98 -0.41
C LEU A 300 1.94 17.26 -1.72
N THR A 301 2.35 17.84 -2.84
CA THR A 301 2.36 17.16 -4.14
C THR A 301 3.80 16.91 -4.57
N VAL A 302 4.12 15.66 -4.89
CA VAL A 302 5.44 15.26 -5.40
C VAL A 302 5.33 14.76 -6.82
N GLY A 303 6.40 14.92 -7.60
CA GLY A 303 6.45 14.47 -8.99
C GLY A 303 7.78 13.86 -9.39
N ASN A 304 7.73 12.82 -10.21
CA ASN A 304 8.87 12.19 -10.88
C ASN A 304 8.55 11.92 -12.36
N VAL A 305 9.42 11.15 -13.03
CA VAL A 305 9.25 10.81 -14.46
C VAL A 305 7.97 9.99 -14.74
N TYR A 306 7.43 9.33 -13.72
CA TYR A 306 6.26 8.45 -13.81
C TYR A 306 4.94 9.19 -13.52
N GLY A 307 5.00 10.40 -12.97
CA GLY A 307 3.84 11.26 -12.75
C GLY A 307 3.89 11.97 -11.40
N THR A 308 2.72 12.26 -10.84
CA THR A 308 2.56 13.01 -9.59
C THR A 308 1.69 12.26 -8.59
N GLY A 309 1.99 12.41 -7.31
CA GLY A 309 1.15 11.98 -6.20
C GLY A 309 0.92 13.13 -5.22
N THR A 310 -0.15 13.04 -4.42
CA THR A 310 -0.50 14.07 -3.44
C THR A 310 -0.92 13.45 -2.12
N GLU A 311 -0.43 14.00 -1.01
CA GLU A 311 -0.94 13.74 0.35
C GLU A 311 -1.49 15.05 0.92
N THR A 312 -2.65 14.99 1.59
CA THR A 312 -3.24 16.12 2.32
C THR A 312 -3.52 15.72 3.76
N LYS A 313 -3.05 16.53 4.70
CA LYS A 313 -3.32 16.38 6.13
C LYS A 313 -4.19 17.55 6.58
N GLU A 314 -5.46 17.24 6.86
CA GLU A 314 -6.45 18.22 7.33
C GLU A 314 -6.12 18.73 8.73
N ALA A 315 -6.25 20.04 8.96
CA ALA A 315 -5.99 20.69 10.25
C ALA A 315 -4.67 20.20 10.91
N TYR A 316 -3.60 20.10 10.10
CA TYR A 316 -2.37 19.46 10.50
C TYR A 316 -1.50 20.34 11.40
N ILE A 317 -1.52 21.66 11.17
CA ILE A 317 -0.88 22.65 12.03
C ILE A 317 -1.95 23.46 12.74
N HIS A 318 -1.85 23.58 14.06
CA HIS A 318 -2.75 24.35 14.89
C HIS A 318 -2.00 25.56 15.48
N VAL A 319 -2.40 26.76 15.07
CA VAL A 319 -1.85 28.00 15.63
C VAL A 319 -2.92 28.63 16.50
N GLU A 320 -2.64 28.80 17.77
CA GLU A 320 -3.58 29.37 18.73
C GLU A 320 -2.86 30.35 19.66
N ASN A 321 -3.61 31.29 20.23
CA ASN A 321 -3.10 32.14 21.30
C ASN A 321 -3.33 31.45 22.63
N TYR A 322 -2.28 31.23 23.39
CA TYR A 322 -2.36 30.75 24.76
C TYR A 322 -2.40 31.95 25.69
N GLY A 323 -3.61 32.43 25.98
CA GLY A 323 -3.87 33.52 26.93
C GLY A 323 -3.77 34.93 26.35
N GLU A 324 -4.62 35.83 26.87
CA GLU A 324 -4.63 37.24 26.50
C GLU A 324 -3.44 37.96 27.14
N PRO A 325 -2.69 38.81 26.42
CA PRO A 325 -1.65 39.64 27.02
C PRO A 325 -2.23 40.61 28.05
N CYS A 326 -1.39 41.07 28.98
CA CYS A 326 -1.82 42.06 29.96
C CYS A 326 -2.27 43.38 29.29
N PRO A 327 -3.42 43.95 29.69
CA PRO A 327 -3.93 45.20 29.13
C PRO A 327 -2.91 46.34 29.24
N GLY A 328 -2.48 46.87 28.09
CA GLY A 328 -1.50 47.97 28.04
C GLY A 328 -0.05 47.58 28.30
N MET A 329 0.25 46.31 28.62
CA MET A 329 1.60 45.80 28.89
C MET A 329 1.79 44.38 28.33
N PRO A 330 1.79 44.19 27.00
CA PRO A 330 1.96 42.85 26.40
C PRO A 330 3.35 42.25 26.63
N THR A 331 4.33 43.08 26.96
CA THR A 331 5.70 42.68 27.27
C THR A 331 6.26 43.55 28.40
N MET A 332 7.17 42.98 29.20
CA MET A 332 7.92 43.66 30.25
C MET A 332 9.42 43.45 30.07
N THR A 333 10.21 44.48 30.35
CA THR A 333 11.67 44.42 30.24
C THR A 333 12.31 44.54 31.62
N ASP A 334 13.28 43.69 31.92
CA ASP A 334 14.06 43.79 33.16
C ASP A 334 15.23 44.78 33.05
N ILE A 335 16.00 44.90 34.13
CA ILE A 335 17.15 45.81 34.21
C ILE A 335 18.28 45.45 33.23
N ASP A 336 18.35 44.19 32.77
CA ASP A 336 19.35 43.69 31.84
C ASP A 336 18.93 43.85 30.37
N GLY A 337 17.69 44.30 30.13
CA GLY A 337 17.12 44.42 28.80
C GLY A 337 16.48 43.13 28.27
N ASN A 338 16.32 42.09 29.10
CA ASN A 338 15.57 40.91 28.70
C ASN A 338 14.09 41.28 28.62
N SER A 339 13.42 40.92 27.52
CA SER A 339 12.00 41.18 27.30
C SER A 339 11.19 39.90 27.50
N TYR A 340 10.18 39.97 28.36
CA TYR A 340 9.28 38.88 28.72
C TYR A 340 7.86 39.19 28.25
N LYS A 341 7.19 38.24 27.62
CA LYS A 341 5.76 38.33 27.35
C LYS A 341 4.96 38.28 28.66
N THR A 342 3.79 38.89 28.67
CA THR A 342 2.84 38.83 29.80
C THR A 342 1.57 38.09 29.41
N VAL A 343 0.82 37.66 30.42
CA VAL A 343 -0.49 37.04 30.27
C VAL A 343 -1.41 37.48 31.41
N LEU A 344 -2.65 37.80 31.07
CA LEU A 344 -3.72 38.08 32.01
C LEU A 344 -4.38 36.76 32.43
N ILE A 345 -4.33 36.45 33.72
CA ILE A 345 -4.98 35.27 34.31
C ILE A 345 -5.90 35.77 35.41
N ASP A 346 -7.21 35.59 35.20
CA ASP A 346 -8.27 36.26 35.96
C ASP A 346 -8.14 37.80 35.89
N ASP A 347 -7.85 38.44 37.02
CA ASP A 347 -7.56 39.86 37.13
C ASP A 347 -6.07 40.16 37.36
N GLN A 348 -5.21 39.14 37.38
CA GLN A 348 -3.79 39.27 37.66
C GLN A 348 -2.94 39.18 36.41
N CYS A 349 -1.92 40.04 36.37
CA CYS A 349 -0.95 40.07 35.29
C CYS A 349 0.29 39.25 35.65
N TRP A 350 0.59 38.23 34.85
CA TRP A 350 1.69 37.30 35.07
C TRP A 350 2.71 37.38 33.94
N MET A 351 3.98 37.17 34.27
CA MET A 351 5.00 36.93 33.25
C MET A 351 4.82 35.53 32.66
N LYS A 352 4.85 35.45 31.33
CA LYS A 352 4.72 34.23 30.53
C LYS A 352 6.04 33.46 30.38
N GLU A 353 7.15 34.06 30.76
CA GLU A 353 8.48 33.47 30.65
C GLU A 353 9.22 33.50 32.00
N ASN A 354 10.09 32.51 32.22
CA ASN A 354 10.91 32.47 33.43
C ASN A 354 11.93 33.60 33.38
N LEU A 355 12.18 34.26 34.53
CA LEU A 355 13.19 35.30 34.58
C LEU A 355 14.58 34.76 34.20
N ASN A 356 15.34 35.65 33.57
CA ASN A 356 16.69 35.44 33.07
C ASN A 356 17.62 36.61 33.47
N VAL A 357 17.20 37.36 34.49
CA VAL A 357 17.90 38.53 35.01
C VAL A 357 19.14 38.12 35.79
N THR A 358 20.19 38.92 35.69
CA THR A 358 21.52 38.74 36.30
C THR A 358 21.87 39.87 37.27
N HIS A 359 21.05 40.91 37.31
CA HIS A 359 21.14 42.02 38.27
C HIS A 359 19.82 42.21 39.02
N TYR A 360 19.90 42.71 40.23
CA TYR A 360 18.75 43.20 40.97
C TYR A 360 18.22 44.50 40.32
N PRO A 361 16.96 44.90 40.59
CA PRO A 361 16.38 46.13 40.05
C PRO A 361 17.20 47.41 40.36
N ASN A 362 17.95 47.41 41.47
CA ASN A 362 18.86 48.50 41.85
C ASN A 362 20.18 48.53 41.05
N GLY A 363 20.42 47.56 40.16
CA GLY A 363 21.62 47.40 39.33
C GLY A 363 22.74 46.58 39.95
N ASP A 364 22.60 46.08 41.19
CA ASP A 364 23.60 45.21 41.80
C ASP A 364 23.63 43.85 41.09
N ALA A 365 24.83 43.32 40.81
CA ALA A 365 24.97 42.00 40.21
C ALA A 365 24.60 40.89 41.20
N ILE A 366 23.84 39.90 40.73
CA ILE A 366 23.60 38.65 41.46
C ILE A 366 24.84 37.76 41.28
N PRO A 367 25.36 37.08 42.32
CA PRO A 367 26.51 36.19 42.16
C PRO A 367 26.23 35.03 41.19
N HIS A 368 26.99 34.95 40.10
CA HIS A 368 26.94 33.82 39.17
C HIS A 368 27.84 32.69 39.66
N ILE A 369 27.25 31.62 40.20
CA ILE A 369 28.01 30.48 40.74
C ILE A 369 27.79 29.28 39.82
N THR A 370 28.82 28.82 39.13
CA THR A 370 28.74 27.64 38.25
C THR A 370 29.31 26.37 38.87
N ASP A 371 30.25 26.50 39.81
CA ASP A 371 30.89 25.37 40.49
C ASP A 371 29.96 24.68 41.51
N ASP A 372 29.92 23.36 41.48
CA ASP A 372 29.04 22.55 42.32
C ASP A 372 29.43 22.57 43.80
N ALA A 373 30.73 22.62 44.11
CA ALA A 373 31.19 22.68 45.49
C ALA A 373 30.92 24.06 46.11
N ALA A 374 31.10 25.13 45.34
CA ALA A 374 30.78 26.51 45.72
C ALA A 374 29.27 26.68 45.98
N TRP A 375 28.42 26.13 45.10
CA TRP A 375 26.98 26.13 45.36
C TRP A 375 26.62 25.28 46.59
N GLY A 376 27.29 24.14 46.75
CA GLY A 376 27.03 23.18 47.83
C GLY A 376 27.33 23.69 49.24
N VAL A 377 28.04 24.82 49.37
CA VAL A 377 28.32 25.46 50.66
C VAL A 377 27.40 26.66 50.98
N LEU A 378 26.52 27.05 50.06
CA LEU A 378 25.54 28.10 50.31
C LEU A 378 24.59 27.72 51.46
N GLY A 379 24.34 28.68 52.33
CA GLY A 379 23.48 28.55 53.49
C GLY A 379 22.00 28.48 53.12
N ASN A 380 21.20 27.96 54.04
CA ASN A 380 19.74 28.05 53.96
C ASN A 380 19.26 29.31 54.70
N ASN A 381 19.94 30.41 54.43
CA ASN A 381 19.70 31.74 54.98
C ASN A 381 19.11 32.62 53.85
N ASN A 382 18.63 33.80 54.20
CA ASN A 382 18.16 34.79 53.23
C ASN A 382 19.31 35.65 52.69
N SER A 383 20.57 35.29 52.94
CA SER A 383 21.74 36.12 52.60
C SER A 383 22.60 35.57 51.47
N ASP A 384 22.55 34.25 51.21
CA ASP A 384 23.45 33.61 50.26
C ASP A 384 22.81 33.58 48.86
N ASP A 385 22.94 34.70 48.16
CA ASP A 385 22.40 34.89 46.82
C ASP A 385 23.28 34.26 45.75
N ALA A 386 22.64 33.55 44.82
CA ALA A 386 23.30 33.04 43.64
C ALA A 386 22.29 32.79 42.52
N TYR A 387 22.77 32.90 41.29
CA TYR A 387 22.07 32.39 40.12
C TYR A 387 22.98 31.51 39.28
N CYS A 388 22.36 30.70 38.41
CA CYS A 388 23.02 29.96 37.34
C CYS A 388 22.00 29.59 36.26
N TYR A 389 22.50 29.25 35.08
CA TYR A 389 21.71 28.57 34.05
C TYR A 389 21.79 27.05 34.23
N TYR A 390 20.77 26.32 33.80
CA TYR A 390 20.78 24.87 33.87
C TYR A 390 22.01 24.30 33.11
N GLU A 391 22.72 23.35 33.72
CA GLU A 391 24.01 22.80 33.22
C GLU A 391 25.08 23.86 32.93
N ASN A 392 24.97 25.05 33.53
CA ASN A 392 25.86 26.20 33.30
C ASN A 392 25.97 26.62 31.83
N ASN A 393 24.89 26.45 31.06
CA ASN A 393 24.83 26.94 29.68
C ASN A 393 25.04 28.46 29.61
N SER A 394 25.55 28.96 28.49
CA SER A 394 25.76 30.41 28.28
C SER A 394 24.45 31.22 28.18
N SER A 395 23.35 30.53 27.87
CA SER A 395 21.98 31.04 27.83
C SER A 395 21.03 29.88 28.10
N SER A 396 19.84 30.17 28.62
CA SER A 396 18.84 29.15 28.92
C SER A 396 17.49 29.58 28.38
N GLU A 397 16.93 28.79 27.46
CA GLU A 397 15.52 28.92 27.03
C GLU A 397 14.55 28.73 28.21
N TYR A 398 14.99 28.06 29.28
CA TYR A 398 14.22 27.84 30.50
C TYR A 398 14.32 28.99 31.52
N GLY A 399 15.05 30.06 31.22
CA GLY A 399 15.44 31.09 32.18
C GLY A 399 16.52 30.62 33.16
N ALA A 400 16.83 31.44 34.17
CA ALA A 400 17.82 31.14 35.20
C ALA A 400 17.20 30.43 36.42
N LEU A 401 18.09 29.83 37.21
CA LEU A 401 17.81 29.23 38.49
C LEU A 401 18.45 30.06 39.59
N TYR A 402 17.64 30.48 40.56
CA TYR A 402 18.02 31.39 41.62
C TYR A 402 17.93 30.69 42.97
N THR A 403 18.89 30.95 43.87
CA THR A 403 18.65 30.68 45.29
C THR A 403 17.48 31.50 45.79
N TYR A 404 16.89 31.07 46.90
CA TYR A 404 15.77 31.80 47.46
C TYR A 404 16.16 33.22 47.87
N ALA A 405 17.33 33.39 48.50
CA ALA A 405 17.90 34.69 48.86
C ALA A 405 18.01 35.63 47.65
N ALA A 406 18.51 35.12 46.53
CA ALA A 406 18.51 35.88 45.28
C ALA A 406 17.09 36.23 44.85
N ALA A 407 16.16 35.27 44.81
CA ALA A 407 14.79 35.49 44.34
C ALA A 407 14.03 36.60 45.11
N ILE A 408 14.18 36.66 46.44
CA ILE A 408 13.51 37.66 47.29
C ILE A 408 14.27 38.98 47.41
N GLY A 409 15.57 39.03 47.06
CA GLY A 409 16.38 40.24 47.16
C GLY A 409 16.54 40.82 48.57
N ASP A 410 16.42 39.98 49.61
CA ASP A 410 16.36 40.34 51.04
C ASP A 410 17.77 40.57 51.62
N ASP A 411 18.42 41.67 51.21
CA ASP A 411 19.56 42.22 51.94
C ASP A 411 19.13 43.50 52.68
N TRP A 412 19.53 43.65 53.93
CA TRP A 412 19.04 44.67 54.88
C TRP A 412 19.38 46.12 54.48
N GLU A 413 20.26 46.32 53.50
CA GLU A 413 20.53 47.64 52.88
C GLU A 413 19.62 47.92 51.67
N ARG A 414 18.93 46.90 51.14
CA ARG A 414 17.99 46.94 50.02
C ARG A 414 16.57 46.85 50.58
N ASP A 415 16.07 47.98 51.07
CA ASP A 415 14.71 48.13 51.57
C ASP A 415 13.72 48.02 50.39
N ASN A 416 13.53 46.80 49.87
CA ASN A 416 12.51 46.43 48.90
C ASN A 416 11.17 46.48 49.62
N ALA A 417 10.60 47.68 49.68
CA ALA A 417 9.21 47.86 50.05
C ALA A 417 8.38 46.84 49.27
N GLU A 418 7.74 45.90 49.98
CA GLU A 418 6.63 45.09 49.48
C GLU A 418 6.96 43.82 48.65
N GLY A 419 8.20 43.31 48.66
CA GLY A 419 8.48 41.95 48.17
C GLY A 419 8.77 41.80 46.66
N GLN A 420 9.15 42.90 46.00
CA GLN A 420 9.60 42.95 44.59
C GLN A 420 10.60 41.84 44.24
N GLY A 421 11.65 41.68 45.04
CA GLY A 421 12.73 40.71 44.77
C GLY A 421 13.51 41.03 43.50
N ILE A 422 13.75 40.02 42.67
CA ILE A 422 14.43 40.17 41.36
C ILE A 422 13.49 40.56 40.22
N CYS A 423 12.21 40.77 40.49
CA CYS A 423 11.24 41.18 39.48
C CYS A 423 11.43 42.65 39.08
N PRO A 424 11.09 43.04 37.83
CA PRO A 424 11.16 44.43 37.39
C PRO A 424 10.26 45.36 38.21
N ASP A 425 10.48 46.67 38.12
CA ASP A 425 9.65 47.66 38.82
C ASP A 425 8.16 47.51 38.47
N GLY A 426 7.30 47.53 39.49
CA GLY A 426 5.85 47.29 39.36
C GLY A 426 5.47 45.81 39.31
N TRP A 427 6.40 44.90 39.58
CA TRP A 427 6.21 43.45 39.61
C TRP A 427 6.92 42.85 40.82
N HIS A 428 6.40 41.75 41.34
CA HIS A 428 6.96 41.09 42.51
C HIS A 428 6.96 39.56 42.38
N LEU A 429 7.69 38.90 43.29
CA LEU A 429 7.70 37.45 43.41
C LEU A 429 6.36 36.99 44.01
N PRO A 430 5.58 36.11 43.35
CA PRO A 430 4.25 35.75 43.80
C PRO A 430 4.24 35.08 45.17
N THR A 431 3.33 35.53 46.02
CA THR A 431 3.03 34.91 47.30
C THR A 431 2.33 33.57 47.13
N ASP A 432 2.27 32.77 48.20
CA ASP A 432 1.55 31.50 48.17
C ASP A 432 0.05 31.67 47.93
N GLU A 433 -0.50 32.83 48.33
CA GLU A 433 -1.90 33.22 48.13
C GLU A 433 -2.18 33.50 46.66
N GLU A 434 -1.33 34.27 45.97
CA GLU A 434 -1.49 34.59 44.54
C GLU A 434 -1.31 33.36 43.66
N TRP A 435 -0.36 32.48 43.98
CA TRP A 435 -0.30 31.17 43.33
C TRP A 435 -1.58 30.36 43.52
N SER A 436 -2.20 30.44 44.70
CA SER A 436 -3.46 29.75 44.97
C SER A 436 -4.63 30.37 44.20
N VAL A 437 -4.64 31.69 43.98
CA VAL A 437 -5.61 32.37 43.11
C VAL A 437 -5.52 31.83 41.69
N LEU A 438 -4.31 31.80 41.11
CA LEU A 438 -4.06 31.24 39.78
C LEU A 438 -4.54 29.79 39.69
N GLU A 439 -4.16 28.94 40.65
CA GLU A 439 -4.57 27.52 40.66
C GLU A 439 -6.09 27.34 40.74
N ASN A 440 -6.75 28.13 41.58
CA ASN A 440 -8.21 28.08 41.75
C ASN A 440 -8.94 28.54 40.50
N TYR A 441 -8.45 29.60 39.82
CA TYR A 441 -8.99 30.08 38.56
C TYR A 441 -8.93 28.99 37.48
N LEU A 442 -7.80 28.30 37.36
CA LEU A 442 -7.61 27.23 36.38
C LEU A 442 -8.37 25.94 36.74
N GLY A 443 -8.65 25.73 38.02
CA GLY A 443 -9.46 24.62 38.51
C GLY A 443 -8.79 23.26 38.36
N GLU A 444 -9.57 22.24 37.98
CA GLU A 444 -9.03 20.89 37.78
C GLU A 444 -7.95 20.87 36.69
N SER A 445 -6.89 20.09 36.92
CA SER A 445 -5.76 19.99 36.00
C SER A 445 -5.06 21.34 35.70
N ALA A 446 -5.08 22.27 36.67
CA ALA A 446 -4.43 23.57 36.54
C ALA A 446 -2.97 23.48 36.04
N GLY A 447 -2.22 22.48 36.48
CA GLY A 447 -0.84 22.28 36.03
C GLY A 447 -0.73 21.95 34.55
N GLY A 448 -1.65 21.17 34.01
CA GLY A 448 -1.77 20.90 32.58
C GLY A 448 -2.06 22.18 31.79
N LYS A 449 -3.01 22.98 32.26
CA LYS A 449 -3.35 24.28 31.65
C LYS A 449 -2.25 25.32 31.72
N MET A 450 -1.26 25.14 32.61
CA MET A 450 -0.08 25.99 32.71
C MET A 450 1.08 25.55 31.83
N LYS A 451 1.21 24.25 31.54
CA LYS A 451 2.34 23.71 30.76
C LYS A 451 2.22 24.07 29.29
N GLU A 452 3.36 24.37 28.67
CA GLU A 452 3.50 24.40 27.21
C GLU A 452 2.92 23.12 26.58
N VAL A 453 2.21 23.29 25.45
CA VAL A 453 1.64 22.18 24.67
C VAL A 453 2.75 21.39 23.97
N GLY A 454 2.53 20.08 23.82
CA GLY A 454 3.46 19.21 23.11
C GLY A 454 4.65 18.80 23.97
N MET A 455 5.78 18.53 23.31
CA MET A 455 6.96 17.90 23.93
C MET A 455 8.26 18.56 23.48
N ALA A 456 8.20 19.83 23.03
CA ALA A 456 9.38 20.59 22.64
C ALA A 456 10.37 20.69 23.81
N HIS A 457 9.86 21.12 24.96
CA HIS A 457 10.65 21.22 26.19
C HIS A 457 10.29 20.14 27.22
N TRP A 458 9.02 19.74 27.29
CA TRP A 458 8.54 18.74 28.24
C TRP A 458 8.81 17.32 27.76
N ARG A 459 9.25 16.47 28.69
CA ARG A 459 9.40 15.04 28.47
C ARG A 459 8.03 14.38 28.19
N ALA A 460 8.00 13.42 27.28
CA ALA A 460 6.84 12.57 27.04
C ALA A 460 6.42 11.82 28.33
N PRO A 461 5.11 11.74 28.67
CA PRO A 461 3.96 12.07 27.81
C PRO A 461 3.42 13.51 27.94
N ASN A 462 4.01 14.37 28.77
CA ASN A 462 3.48 15.70 29.13
C ASN A 462 1.96 15.73 29.42
N TRP A 463 1.53 14.95 30.42
CA TRP A 463 0.11 14.67 30.67
C TRP A 463 -0.71 15.95 30.88
N GLY A 464 -1.80 16.08 30.12
CA GLY A 464 -2.82 17.12 30.28
C GLY A 464 -2.35 18.53 29.91
N ALA A 465 -1.20 18.67 29.24
CA ALA A 465 -0.70 19.96 28.82
C ALA A 465 -1.58 20.57 27.72
N THR A 466 -2.25 21.67 28.04
CA THR A 466 -3.10 22.41 27.10
C THR A 466 -2.70 23.87 26.97
N ASN A 467 -1.87 24.38 27.89
CA ASN A 467 -1.47 25.78 27.97
C ASN A 467 -2.64 26.80 27.90
N GLU A 468 -3.88 26.38 28.18
CA GLU A 468 -5.08 27.26 28.11
C GLU A 468 -4.95 28.54 28.93
N SER A 469 -4.15 28.52 29.99
CA SER A 469 -3.88 29.69 30.83
C SER A 469 -2.98 30.74 30.18
N GLY A 470 -2.20 30.34 29.16
CA GLY A 470 -1.12 31.14 28.63
C GLY A 470 0.12 31.27 29.51
N PHE A 471 0.14 30.63 30.68
CA PHE A 471 1.27 30.69 31.59
C PHE A 471 2.58 30.17 30.97
N THR A 472 2.50 29.20 30.05
CA THR A 472 3.63 28.64 29.29
C THR A 472 4.78 28.23 30.21
N ALA A 473 4.46 27.38 31.18
CA ALA A 473 5.44 26.82 32.08
C ALA A 473 6.44 25.94 31.33
N LEU A 474 7.73 26.23 31.52
CA LEU A 474 8.83 25.46 30.98
C LEU A 474 9.52 24.61 32.06
N PRO A 475 9.98 23.39 31.72
CA PRO A 475 10.58 22.43 32.66
C PRO A 475 12.09 22.66 32.85
N GLY A 476 12.46 23.81 33.39
CA GLY A 476 13.86 24.20 33.63
C GLY A 476 14.61 23.36 34.66
N GLY A 477 13.97 22.34 35.26
CA GLY A 477 14.57 21.51 36.29
C GLY A 477 14.87 22.32 37.56
N TYR A 478 15.95 21.95 38.24
CA TYR A 478 16.44 22.71 39.39
C TYR A 478 17.90 22.42 39.69
N ARG A 479 18.51 23.32 40.47
CA ARG A 479 19.82 23.10 41.08
C ARG A 479 19.66 22.56 42.49
N TYR A 480 20.20 21.39 42.74
CA TYR A 480 20.15 20.75 44.05
C TYR A 480 21.06 21.49 45.04
N TYR A 481 20.70 21.54 46.32
CA TYR A 481 21.48 22.24 47.35
C TYR A 481 22.94 21.77 47.52
N ARG A 482 23.36 20.68 46.88
CA ARG A 482 24.76 20.22 46.83
C ARG A 482 25.45 20.52 45.48
N GLY A 483 24.90 21.42 44.68
CA GLY A 483 25.45 21.85 43.40
C GLY A 483 24.84 21.18 42.17
N SER A 484 24.65 19.86 42.18
CA SER A 484 24.22 19.13 40.97
C SER A 484 22.89 19.60 40.36
N PHE A 485 22.81 19.69 39.03
CA PHE A 485 21.56 19.91 38.29
C PHE A 485 20.70 18.64 38.23
N ARG A 486 19.36 18.80 38.23
CA ARG A 486 18.43 17.66 38.17
C ARG A 486 17.15 17.99 37.40
N ASN A 487 16.68 16.99 36.67
CA ASN A 487 15.32 16.88 36.14
C ASN A 487 14.87 18.02 35.19
N ALA A 488 15.78 18.64 34.43
CA ALA A 488 15.35 19.38 33.24
C ALA A 488 14.47 18.50 32.35
N THR A 489 13.57 19.12 31.59
CA THR A 489 12.51 18.48 30.78
C THR A 489 11.42 17.76 31.58
N SER A 490 11.69 17.37 32.83
CA SER A 490 10.74 16.61 33.64
C SER A 490 9.98 17.50 34.62
N TYR A 491 10.62 18.52 35.20
CA TYR A 491 10.04 19.34 36.25
C TYR A 491 10.17 20.84 35.97
N GLY A 492 9.10 21.57 36.25
CA GLY A 492 9.11 23.03 36.44
C GLY A 492 9.00 23.35 37.93
N ARG A 493 9.81 24.29 38.43
CA ARG A 493 9.79 24.73 39.83
C ARG A 493 9.94 26.23 39.94
N TRP A 494 9.03 26.86 40.68
CA TRP A 494 9.02 28.31 40.88
C TRP A 494 8.94 28.67 42.35
N TRP A 495 9.82 29.55 42.80
CA TRP A 495 9.76 30.07 44.15
C TRP A 495 8.46 30.83 44.41
N SER A 496 8.01 30.79 45.67
CA SER A 496 7.01 31.71 46.20
C SER A 496 7.67 32.63 47.21
N ALA A 497 7.25 33.90 47.27
CA ALA A 497 7.70 34.85 48.28
C ALA A 497 7.32 34.44 49.73
N THR A 498 6.48 33.42 49.91
CA THR A 498 6.07 32.95 51.23
C THR A 498 6.97 31.85 51.78
N GLU A 499 7.38 32.00 53.05
CA GLU A 499 8.21 31.03 53.76
C GLU A 499 7.42 30.25 54.84
N PRO A 500 7.56 28.91 54.93
CA PRO A 500 7.06 28.14 56.07
C PRO A 500 7.98 28.15 57.30
N GLY A 501 9.21 28.66 57.18
CA GLY A 501 10.16 28.69 58.29
C GLY A 501 11.54 29.18 57.87
N SER A 502 12.46 29.27 58.84
CA SER A 502 13.73 29.97 58.66
C SER A 502 14.66 29.37 57.59
N THR A 503 14.60 28.06 57.33
CA THR A 503 15.50 27.37 56.38
C THR A 503 14.86 26.97 55.07
N ASN A 504 13.53 27.09 54.95
CA ASN A 504 12.77 26.56 53.83
C ASN A 504 11.87 27.65 53.24
N ALA A 505 11.57 27.54 51.96
CA ALA A 505 10.62 28.40 51.25
C ALA A 505 9.61 27.55 50.48
N TRP A 506 8.38 28.07 50.28
CA TRP A 506 7.38 27.42 49.43
C TRP A 506 7.74 27.58 47.96
N TYR A 507 7.36 26.59 47.14
CA TYR A 507 7.50 26.63 45.69
C TYR A 507 6.36 25.86 45.02
N ARG A 508 6.07 26.21 43.77
CA ARG A 508 5.18 25.45 42.88
C ARG A 508 5.93 24.46 42.05
N HIS A 509 5.34 23.30 41.87
CA HIS A 509 5.91 22.17 41.16
C HIS A 509 4.95 21.65 40.10
N LEU A 510 5.47 21.59 38.87
CA LEU A 510 4.84 20.90 37.75
C LEU A 510 5.68 19.69 37.35
N ASP A 511 5.00 18.58 37.06
CA ASP A 511 5.57 17.31 36.66
C ASP A 511 5.07 16.93 35.25
N TYR A 512 5.97 16.50 34.37
CA TYR A 512 5.62 16.02 33.04
C TYR A 512 4.57 14.89 33.06
N GLY A 513 4.55 14.05 34.10
CA GLY A 513 3.62 12.93 34.26
C GLY A 513 2.30 13.28 34.97
N ASN A 514 2.07 14.55 35.33
CA ASN A 514 0.89 14.97 36.09
C ASN A 514 0.28 16.26 35.49
N ALA A 515 -1.04 16.38 35.58
CA ALA A 515 -1.77 17.57 35.15
C ALA A 515 -2.11 18.53 36.30
N ASN A 516 -1.83 18.19 37.56
CA ASN A 516 -2.07 19.08 38.70
C ASN A 516 -0.82 19.85 39.11
N VAL A 517 -1.01 21.05 39.65
CA VAL A 517 0.05 21.79 40.35
C VAL A 517 0.22 21.20 41.74
N SER A 518 1.46 21.05 42.19
CA SER A 518 1.77 20.66 43.57
C SER A 518 2.51 21.78 44.30
N ARG A 519 2.10 22.05 45.54
CA ARG A 519 2.82 22.94 46.46
C ARG A 519 3.71 22.12 47.39
N TYR A 520 4.99 22.48 47.44
CA TYR A 520 5.98 21.88 48.34
C TYR A 520 6.88 22.95 48.95
N ASN A 521 7.66 22.60 49.97
CA ASN A 521 8.75 23.44 50.45
C ASN A 521 10.09 22.71 50.38
N ASN A 522 11.16 23.47 50.17
CA ASN A 522 12.53 22.97 50.15
C ASN A 522 13.47 24.00 50.77
N ARG A 523 14.72 23.59 50.94
CA ARG A 523 15.78 24.44 51.47
C ARG A 523 16.02 25.65 50.57
N LYS A 524 16.30 26.80 51.18
CA LYS A 524 16.55 28.08 50.50
C LYS A 524 17.78 28.10 49.56
N SER A 525 18.72 27.17 49.76
CA SER A 525 19.92 26.97 48.90
C SER A 525 19.68 26.19 47.61
N TYR A 526 18.45 25.73 47.33
CA TYR A 526 18.14 25.19 46.01
C TYR A 526 18.09 26.31 44.96
N GLY A 527 18.39 26.00 43.70
CA GLY A 527 18.15 26.90 42.59
C GLY A 527 16.84 26.56 41.88
N PHE A 528 15.83 27.42 41.95
CA PHE A 528 14.57 27.29 41.21
C PHE A 528 14.34 28.50 40.31
N SER A 529 13.46 28.35 39.33
CA SER A 529 13.07 29.45 38.44
C SER A 529 12.20 30.46 39.18
N VAL A 530 12.08 31.65 38.60
CA VAL A 530 11.22 32.72 39.11
C VAL A 530 10.26 33.17 38.01
N ARG A 531 9.04 33.48 38.43
CA ARG A 531 7.97 34.13 37.67
C ARG A 531 7.50 35.30 38.49
N CYS A 532 7.11 36.38 37.83
CA CYS A 532 6.63 37.59 38.48
C CYS A 532 5.15 37.80 38.21
N VAL A 533 4.49 38.41 39.17
CA VAL A 533 3.11 38.92 39.06
C VAL A 533 3.15 40.43 39.25
N GLN A 534 2.28 41.15 38.55
CA GLN A 534 2.23 42.61 38.60
C GLN A 534 1.67 43.09 39.94
N ASP A 535 2.19 44.19 40.46
CA ASP A 535 1.62 44.88 41.62
C ASP A 535 0.20 45.37 41.32
N ASN A 536 -0.69 45.28 42.32
CA ASN A 536 -2.10 45.67 42.22
C ASN A 536 -2.33 47.19 42.32
#